data_AF-A0AAU6ZWW8-F1
#
_entry.id   AF-A0AAU6ZWW8-F1
#
_cell.length_a   1.000
_cell.length_b   1.000
_cell.length_c   1.000
_cell.angle_alpha   90.00
_cell.angle_beta   90.00
_cell.angle_gamma   90.00
#
_symmetry.space_group_name_H-M   'P 1'
#
loop_
_entity.id
_entity.type
_entity.pdbx_description
1 polymer ?
#
loop_
_entity_poly.entity_id
_entity_poly.type
_entity_poly.pdbx_seq_one_letter_code
_entity_poly.pdbx_strand_id
1 'polypeptide(L)'
;MRTRGTVAIAAVVATCSLLVGCSAQPAPAKKSTCSTAGLPTPTVTIPASYIHLNVINASNTAGLAGKVATDLSWRGFKVIGTSTVSADNPRPVPKYAEIRYGTGGYQIALTLAAQVAHATLYDDGRTNPSIDLVLGSAFKLTALPPPAATTVTVNVYNTTPRAGLATDVAKEMRARGFKTDQVGNDPLGSFNPDLIAIVRYGARGEPAARRVALSVAGSKLVLDGRKDTSVDLVLSTKFKALVPAAQATAPAIPPPKRTCS
;
A
#
# COMPACT_ATOMS: atom_id res chain seq x y z
N MET A 1 -8.16 -92.39 35.30
CA MET A 1 -8.12 -93.00 33.95
C MET A 1 -7.57 -91.95 33.00
N ARG A 2 -6.31 -92.08 32.55
CA ARG A 2 -5.91 -92.55 31.20
C ARG A 2 -6.54 -91.66 30.09
N THR A 3 -5.83 -91.03 29.15
CA THR A 3 -4.42 -91.04 28.74
C THR A 3 -4.21 -89.96 27.66
N ARG A 4 -3.04 -89.33 27.71
CA ARG A 4 -2.17 -88.76 26.65
C ARG A 4 -2.66 -88.73 25.19
N GLY A 5 -2.33 -87.61 24.52
CA GLY A 5 -2.18 -87.50 23.07
C GLY A 5 -1.30 -86.31 22.68
N THR A 6 0.01 -86.43 22.86
CA THR A 6 1.03 -85.57 22.22
C THR A 6 1.41 -86.18 20.87
N VAL A 7 1.43 -85.37 19.80
CA VAL A 7 2.25 -85.62 18.61
C VAL A 7 2.92 -84.30 18.22
N ALA A 8 4.23 -84.35 18.09
CA ALA A 8 5.11 -83.31 17.58
C ALA A 8 5.73 -83.77 16.24
N ILE A 9 6.47 -82.84 15.60
CA ILE A 9 7.41 -83.02 14.47
C ILE A 9 6.68 -82.91 13.10
N ALA A 10 7.08 -82.08 12.12
CA ALA A 10 8.42 -81.83 11.63
C ALA A 10 8.61 -80.40 11.05
N ALA A 11 9.82 -79.88 11.23
CA ALA A 11 10.35 -78.74 10.50
C ALA A 11 10.80 -79.17 9.09
N VAL A 12 10.50 -78.35 8.08
CA VAL A 12 11.21 -78.34 6.79
C VAL A 12 11.58 -76.89 6.49
N VAL A 13 12.89 -76.64 6.48
CA VAL A 13 13.54 -75.41 6.04
C VAL A 13 14.05 -75.66 4.63
N ALA A 14 13.67 -74.81 3.67
CA ALA A 14 14.38 -74.47 2.44
C ALA A 14 13.47 -73.56 1.59
N THR A 15 13.87 -72.50 0.89
CA THR A 15 15.05 -71.63 0.84
C THR A 15 14.67 -70.47 -0.09
N CYS A 16 15.19 -69.28 0.19
CA CYS A 16 15.55 -68.19 -0.72
C CYS A 16 14.51 -67.69 -1.74
N SER A 17 13.91 -66.52 -1.50
CA SER A 17 13.65 -65.54 -2.55
C SER A 17 13.58 -64.13 -1.98
N LEU A 18 14.32 -63.26 -2.66
CA LEU A 18 14.53 -61.82 -2.47
C LEU A 18 13.25 -61.06 -2.12
N LEU A 19 13.36 -60.01 -1.30
CA LEU A 19 12.76 -58.68 -1.57
C LEU A 19 13.24 -57.67 -0.51
N VAL A 20 14.23 -56.88 -0.95
CA VAL A 20 14.31 -55.41 -0.81
C VAL A 20 13.97 -54.83 0.57
N GLY A 21 15.01 -54.37 1.27
CA GLY A 21 14.86 -53.45 2.39
C GLY A 21 14.16 -52.16 1.95
N CYS A 22 12.99 -51.89 2.52
CA CYS A 22 12.39 -50.56 2.50
C CYS A 22 13.21 -49.64 3.40
N SER A 23 14.36 -49.18 2.90
CA SER A 23 14.93 -47.91 3.34
C SER A 23 13.93 -46.83 2.94
N ALA A 24 13.26 -46.23 3.93
CA ALA A 24 12.42 -45.06 3.70
C ALA A 24 13.31 -43.90 3.24
N GLN A 25 13.46 -43.78 1.93
CA GLN A 25 14.16 -42.66 1.31
C GLN A 25 13.36 -41.39 1.62
N PRO A 26 13.96 -40.37 2.27
CA PRO A 26 13.27 -39.10 2.46
C PRO A 26 12.89 -38.57 1.07
N ALA A 27 11.59 -38.30 0.90
CA ALA A 27 11.07 -37.71 -0.32
C ALA A 27 11.96 -36.51 -0.69
N PRO A 28 12.40 -36.37 -1.96
CA PRO A 28 13.20 -35.24 -2.36
C PRO A 28 12.39 -33.98 -2.02
N ALA A 29 12.94 -33.15 -1.14
CA ALA A 29 12.40 -31.84 -0.82
C ALA A 29 12.00 -31.18 -2.14
N LYS A 30 10.71 -30.88 -2.30
CA LYS A 30 10.21 -30.16 -3.47
C LYS A 30 11.06 -28.89 -3.58
N LYS A 31 11.99 -28.92 -4.54
CA LYS A 31 12.88 -27.81 -4.85
C LYS A 31 12.01 -26.59 -5.02
N SER A 32 12.30 -25.56 -4.24
CA SER A 32 11.61 -24.27 -4.22
C SER A 32 11.58 -23.71 -5.63
N THR A 33 10.50 -24.00 -6.36
CA THR A 33 10.26 -23.40 -7.66
C THR A 33 10.09 -21.92 -7.42
N CYS A 34 10.99 -21.15 -8.02
CA CYS A 34 10.99 -19.71 -8.13
C CYS A 34 9.59 -19.09 -7.98
N SER A 35 9.27 -18.55 -6.80
CA SER A 35 8.09 -17.72 -6.61
C SER A 35 8.52 -16.25 -6.63
N THR A 36 8.96 -15.80 -7.81
CA THR A 36 9.02 -14.38 -8.17
C THR A 36 7.62 -13.94 -8.62
N ALA A 37 6.63 -14.20 -7.77
CA ALA A 37 5.31 -13.62 -7.88
C ALA A 37 5.20 -12.60 -6.74
N GLY A 38 4.93 -11.33 -7.08
CA GLY A 38 4.40 -10.41 -6.08
C GLY A 38 3.17 -11.02 -5.40
N LEU A 39 2.81 -10.51 -4.22
CA LEU A 39 1.63 -11.00 -3.50
C LEU A 39 0.42 -11.09 -4.46
N PRO A 40 -0.37 -12.17 -4.38
CA PRO A 40 -1.50 -12.35 -5.28
C PRO A 40 -2.48 -11.19 -5.12
N THR A 41 -3.12 -10.76 -6.21
CA THR A 41 -4.18 -9.77 -6.11
C THR A 41 -5.35 -10.36 -5.31
N PRO A 42 -6.01 -9.59 -4.43
CA PRO A 42 -7.23 -10.03 -3.76
C PRO A 42 -8.25 -10.54 -4.78
N THR A 43 -8.82 -11.71 -4.55
CA THR A 43 -9.87 -12.30 -5.42
C THR A 43 -11.24 -11.71 -5.07
N VAL A 44 -11.40 -11.18 -3.85
CA VAL A 44 -12.62 -10.53 -3.38
C VAL A 44 -12.31 -9.09 -3.02
N THR A 45 -13.15 -8.16 -3.49
CA THR A 45 -13.09 -6.74 -3.11
C THR A 45 -13.78 -6.55 -1.77
N ILE A 46 -12.99 -6.40 -0.70
CA ILE A 46 -13.49 -6.06 0.63
C ILE A 46 -13.33 -4.53 0.82
N PRO A 47 -14.41 -3.77 1.09
CA PRO A 47 -14.27 -2.34 1.31
C PRO A 47 -13.39 -2.07 2.54
N ALA A 48 -12.47 -1.11 2.43
CA ALA A 48 -11.54 -0.78 3.51
C ALA A 48 -12.25 -0.46 4.85
N SER A 49 -13.48 0.07 4.78
CA SER A 49 -14.32 0.37 5.95
C SER A 49 -14.70 -0.84 6.80
N TYR A 50 -14.63 -2.06 6.26
CA TYR A 50 -14.86 -3.32 6.97
C TYR A 50 -13.56 -3.97 7.47
N ILE A 51 -12.40 -3.38 7.17
CA ILE A 51 -11.09 -3.96 7.52
C ILE A 51 -10.63 -3.36 8.84
N HIS A 52 -10.67 -4.19 9.89
CA HIS A 52 -10.18 -3.86 11.23
C HIS A 52 -8.74 -4.33 11.40
N LEU A 53 -7.85 -3.42 11.83
CA LEU A 53 -6.44 -3.74 12.00
C LEU A 53 -5.78 -3.09 13.22
N ASN A 54 -4.76 -3.75 13.76
CA ASN A 54 -3.78 -3.11 14.63
C ASN A 54 -2.58 -2.64 13.83
N VAL A 55 -1.95 -1.54 14.25
CA VAL A 55 -0.68 -1.07 13.69
C VAL A 55 0.41 -1.17 14.75
N ILE A 56 1.40 -2.02 14.50
CA ILE A 56 2.45 -2.37 15.45
C ILE A 56 3.77 -1.77 14.96
N ASN A 57 4.37 -0.89 15.75
CA ASN A 57 5.69 -0.36 15.47
C ASN A 57 6.76 -1.38 15.88
N ALA A 58 7.47 -1.96 14.91
CA ALA A 58 8.65 -2.78 15.18
C ALA A 58 9.96 -2.04 14.82
N SER A 59 9.88 -0.74 14.51
CA SER A 59 11.02 0.11 14.19
C SER A 59 11.46 0.98 15.37
N ASN A 60 12.63 1.60 15.25
CA ASN A 60 13.13 2.60 16.20
C ASN A 60 12.56 4.02 15.97
N THR A 61 11.57 4.17 15.07
CA THR A 61 10.99 5.47 14.76
C THR A 61 9.83 5.77 15.71
N ALA A 62 10.04 6.70 16.64
CA ALA A 62 9.01 7.11 17.59
C ALA A 62 7.74 7.62 16.90
N GLY A 63 6.57 7.14 17.36
CA GLY A 63 5.27 7.53 16.85
C GLY A 63 5.00 7.12 15.39
N LEU A 64 5.73 6.15 14.84
CA LEU A 64 5.48 5.64 13.49
C LEU A 64 4.10 4.99 13.37
N ALA A 65 3.74 4.09 14.30
CA ALA A 65 2.44 3.43 14.28
C ALA A 65 1.26 4.41 14.31
N GLY A 66 1.32 5.45 15.15
CA GLY A 66 0.27 6.48 15.20
C GLY A 66 0.12 7.27 13.91
N LYS A 67 1.24 7.62 13.25
CA LYS A 67 1.22 8.28 11.93
C LYS A 67 0.60 7.38 10.86
N VAL A 68 1.06 6.13 10.77
CA VAL A 68 0.53 5.17 9.78
C VAL A 68 -0.93 4.83 10.05
N ALA A 69 -1.33 4.74 11.32
CA ALA A 69 -2.73 4.55 11.70
C ALA A 69 -3.61 5.70 11.20
N THR A 70 -3.13 6.93 11.33
CA THR A 70 -3.83 8.13 10.85
C THR A 70 -3.97 8.12 9.33
N ASP A 71 -2.91 7.71 8.61
CA ASP A 71 -2.91 7.64 7.15
C ASP A 71 -3.83 6.52 6.64
N LEU A 72 -3.82 5.35 7.27
CA LEU A 72 -4.70 4.22 6.92
C LEU A 72 -6.16 4.53 7.23
N SER A 73 -6.44 5.20 8.34
CA SER A 73 -7.79 5.67 8.67
C SER A 73 -8.31 6.66 7.62
N TRP A 74 -7.44 7.55 7.14
CA TRP A 74 -7.77 8.45 6.04
C TRP A 74 -8.00 7.70 4.71
N ARG A 75 -7.34 6.56 4.48
CA ARG A 75 -7.61 5.64 3.36
C ARG A 75 -8.86 4.76 3.56
N GLY A 76 -9.58 4.94 4.66
CA GLY A 76 -10.85 4.27 4.95
C GLY A 76 -10.74 3.00 5.79
N PHE A 77 -9.53 2.59 6.21
CA PHE A 77 -9.34 1.42 7.08
C PHE A 77 -9.78 1.71 8.53
N LYS A 78 -10.20 0.67 9.27
CA LYS A 78 -10.57 0.79 10.69
C LYS A 78 -9.41 0.37 11.59
N VAL A 79 -8.57 1.33 11.98
CA VAL A 79 -7.50 1.05 12.93
C VAL A 79 -8.10 0.93 14.34
N ILE A 80 -8.01 -0.27 14.92
CA ILE A 80 -8.56 -0.58 16.25
C ILE A 80 -7.54 -0.39 17.38
N GLY A 81 -6.25 -0.31 17.04
CA GLY A 81 -5.19 -0.11 18.03
C GLY A 81 -3.84 0.20 17.40
N THR A 82 -2.99 0.85 18.19
CA THR A 82 -1.56 1.02 17.88
C THR A 82 -0.72 0.55 19.04
N SER A 83 0.37 -0.16 18.76
CA SER A 83 1.30 -0.64 19.79
C SER A 83 2.74 -0.62 19.29
N THR A 84 3.69 -0.92 20.18
CA THR A 84 5.08 -1.22 19.83
C THR A 84 5.29 -2.71 20.02
N VAL A 85 6.13 -3.33 19.18
CA VAL A 85 6.46 -4.75 19.31
C VAL A 85 7.03 -5.03 20.71
N SER A 86 6.63 -6.16 21.31
CA SER A 86 7.18 -6.58 22.60
C SER A 86 8.66 -6.92 22.46
N ALA A 87 9.48 -6.59 23.46
CA ALA A 87 10.88 -6.97 23.53
C ALA A 87 11.07 -8.50 23.53
N ASP A 88 10.10 -9.22 24.10
CA ASP A 88 10.10 -10.69 24.19
C ASP A 88 9.53 -11.36 22.95
N ASN A 89 9.21 -10.61 21.89
CA ASN A 89 8.68 -11.19 20.66
C ASN A 89 9.76 -12.07 19.99
N PRO A 90 9.55 -13.39 19.88
CA PRO A 90 10.54 -14.30 19.30
C PRO A 90 10.68 -14.13 17.77
N ARG A 91 9.76 -13.38 17.14
CA ARG A 91 9.73 -13.19 15.69
C ARG A 91 10.65 -12.05 15.25
N PRO A 92 11.51 -12.27 14.25
CA PRO A 92 12.37 -11.23 13.70
C PRO A 92 11.58 -10.00 13.23
N VAL A 93 12.15 -8.81 13.43
CA VAL A 93 11.58 -7.55 12.96
C VAL A 93 11.63 -7.50 11.44
N PRO A 94 10.52 -7.23 10.73
CA PRO A 94 10.54 -7.08 9.28
C PRO A 94 11.30 -5.80 8.87
N LYS A 95 12.00 -5.85 7.74
CA LYS A 95 12.65 -4.65 7.17
C LYS A 95 11.63 -3.60 6.69
N TYR A 96 10.59 -4.03 5.97
CA TYR A 96 9.57 -3.16 5.37
C TYR A 96 8.25 -3.22 6.13
N ALA A 97 7.47 -4.29 5.93
CA ALA A 97 6.24 -4.55 6.63
C ALA A 97 5.93 -6.05 6.65
N GLU A 98 5.32 -6.54 7.72
CA GLU A 98 4.69 -7.86 7.79
C GLU A 98 3.22 -7.68 8.17
N ILE A 99 2.31 -8.27 7.39
CA ILE A 99 0.88 -8.30 7.68
C ILE A 99 0.57 -9.68 8.24
N ARG A 100 0.18 -9.71 9.51
CA ARG A 100 -0.21 -10.93 10.22
C ARG A 100 -1.71 -11.11 10.14
N TYR A 101 -2.16 -12.32 9.83
CA TYR A 101 -3.56 -12.69 9.66
C TYR A 101 -3.77 -14.13 10.12
N GLY A 102 -5.01 -14.56 10.24
CA GLY A 102 -5.34 -15.97 10.45
C GLY A 102 -6.38 -16.48 9.46
N THR A 103 -7.03 -17.59 9.75
CA THR A 103 -7.79 -18.39 8.77
C THR A 103 -8.84 -17.57 7.98
N GLY A 104 -9.52 -16.62 8.61
CA GLY A 104 -10.51 -15.73 7.97
C GLY A 104 -9.96 -14.42 7.38
N GLY A 105 -8.68 -14.11 7.62
CA GLY A 105 -8.07 -12.81 7.35
C GLY A 105 -7.28 -12.72 6.04
N TYR A 106 -7.11 -13.81 5.29
CA TYR A 106 -6.20 -13.83 4.14
C TYR A 106 -6.55 -12.80 3.05
N GLN A 107 -7.81 -12.74 2.59
CA GLN A 107 -8.25 -11.77 1.58
C GLN A 107 -8.20 -10.32 2.11
N ILE A 108 -8.46 -10.14 3.39
CA ILE A 108 -8.34 -8.86 4.10
C ILE A 108 -6.87 -8.40 4.09
N ALA A 109 -5.94 -9.31 4.40
CA ALA A 109 -4.51 -9.07 4.40
C ALA A 109 -3.98 -8.70 3.00
N LEU A 110 -4.46 -9.37 1.95
CA LEU A 110 -4.11 -9.01 0.57
C LEU A 110 -4.59 -7.61 0.19
N THR A 111 -5.78 -7.21 0.67
CA THR A 111 -6.32 -5.87 0.41
C THR A 111 -5.46 -4.79 1.08
N LEU A 112 -5.03 -5.02 2.33
CA LEU A 112 -4.09 -4.13 2.99
C LEU A 112 -2.72 -4.15 2.30
N ALA A 113 -2.24 -5.32 1.87
CA ALA A 113 -0.94 -5.46 1.21
C ALA A 113 -0.81 -4.62 -0.06
N ALA A 114 -1.91 -4.42 -0.81
CA ALA A 114 -1.92 -3.51 -1.95
C ALA A 114 -1.60 -2.04 -1.58
N GLN A 115 -1.82 -1.65 -0.32
CA GLN A 115 -1.53 -0.31 0.20
C GLN A 115 -0.11 -0.15 0.75
N VAL A 116 0.66 -1.22 0.88
CA VAL A 116 1.94 -1.25 1.58
C VAL A 116 3.05 -1.72 0.63
N ALA A 117 4.10 -0.92 0.48
CA ALA A 117 5.24 -1.29 -0.34
C ALA A 117 6.02 -2.44 0.32
N HIS A 118 6.27 -3.51 -0.45
CA HIS A 118 7.07 -4.67 -0.01
C HIS A 118 6.53 -5.37 1.26
N ALA A 119 5.20 -5.42 1.41
CA ALA A 119 4.60 -6.21 2.49
C ALA A 119 4.88 -7.71 2.32
N THR A 120 5.17 -8.38 3.43
CA THR A 120 5.08 -9.84 3.53
C THR A 120 3.82 -10.24 4.27
N LEU A 121 3.33 -11.45 4.00
CA LEU A 121 2.18 -12.02 4.68
C LEU A 121 2.63 -13.10 5.66
N TYR A 122 1.99 -13.17 6.82
CA TYR A 122 2.22 -14.21 7.82
C TYR A 122 0.91 -14.71 8.41
N ASP A 123 0.65 -16.01 8.26
CA ASP A 123 -0.44 -16.69 8.93
C ASP A 123 -0.01 -17.02 10.35
N ASP A 124 -0.67 -16.44 11.34
CA ASP A 124 -0.42 -16.70 12.76
C ASP A 124 -1.45 -17.63 13.41
N GLY A 125 -2.37 -18.20 12.61
CA GLY A 125 -3.36 -19.16 13.04
C GLY A 125 -4.51 -18.58 13.87
N ARG A 126 -4.64 -17.26 13.98
CA ARG A 126 -5.78 -16.66 14.71
C ARG A 126 -7.13 -17.00 14.06
N THR A 127 -8.17 -17.08 14.87
CA THR A 127 -9.53 -17.41 14.41
C THR A 127 -10.38 -16.18 14.11
N ASN A 128 -10.02 -15.02 14.65
CA ASN A 128 -10.70 -13.76 14.37
C ASN A 128 -10.22 -13.17 13.01
N PRO A 129 -11.04 -12.34 12.34
CA PRO A 129 -10.70 -11.78 11.04
C PRO A 129 -9.81 -10.52 11.11
N SER A 130 -9.32 -10.13 12.28
CA SER A 130 -8.48 -8.94 12.39
C SER A 130 -7.08 -9.21 11.84
N ILE A 131 -6.42 -8.14 11.39
CA ILE A 131 -5.05 -8.20 10.89
C ILE A 131 -4.13 -7.29 11.70
N ASP A 132 -2.85 -7.63 11.77
CA ASP A 132 -1.84 -6.75 12.37
C ASP A 132 -0.88 -6.31 11.28
N LEU A 133 -0.67 -4.99 11.18
CA LEU A 133 0.35 -4.42 10.34
C LEU A 133 1.59 -4.12 11.18
N VAL A 134 2.64 -4.93 11.02
CA VAL A 134 3.92 -4.76 11.69
C VAL A 134 4.85 -3.92 10.82
N LEU A 135 5.29 -2.78 11.35
CA LEU A 135 6.05 -1.77 10.62
C LEU A 135 7.55 -1.93 10.86
N GLY A 136 8.30 -2.13 9.77
CA GLY A 136 9.75 -2.12 9.77
C GLY A 136 10.36 -0.74 9.65
N SER A 137 11.69 -0.64 9.78
CA SER A 137 12.43 0.63 9.65
C SER A 137 12.36 1.24 8.25
N ALA A 138 12.16 0.43 7.20
CA ALA A 138 12.01 0.86 5.82
C ALA A 138 10.54 0.90 5.35
N PHE A 139 9.58 0.92 6.28
CA PHE A 139 8.15 0.95 5.95
C PHE A 139 7.77 2.12 5.03
N LYS A 140 6.96 1.83 4.01
CA LYS A 140 6.33 2.85 3.16
C LYS A 140 4.94 2.40 2.72
N LEU A 141 3.99 3.33 2.70
CA LEU A 141 2.71 3.15 2.02
C LEU A 141 2.89 3.33 0.51
N THR A 142 2.13 2.57 -0.26
CA THR A 142 2.00 2.76 -1.71
C THR A 142 1.34 4.10 -1.99
N ALA A 143 1.86 4.85 -2.97
CA ALA A 143 1.25 6.10 -3.40
C ALA A 143 -0.13 5.84 -4.04
N LEU A 144 -1.13 6.63 -3.67
CA LEU A 144 -2.44 6.52 -4.29
C LEU A 144 -2.38 7.08 -5.72
N PRO A 145 -3.14 6.55 -6.68
CA PRO A 145 -3.26 7.19 -7.98
C PRO A 145 -3.89 8.59 -7.85
N PRO A 146 -3.58 9.54 -8.75
CA PRO A 146 -4.31 10.80 -8.83
C PRO A 146 -5.81 10.53 -9.02
N PRO A 147 -6.70 11.15 -8.23
CA PRO A 147 -8.13 10.92 -8.32
C PRO A 147 -8.74 11.57 -9.57
N ALA A 148 -10.03 11.30 -9.83
CA ALA A 148 -10.78 12.01 -10.87
C ALA A 148 -10.83 13.52 -10.58
N ALA A 149 -10.82 14.36 -11.62
CA ALA A 149 -10.88 15.82 -11.44
C ALA A 149 -12.14 16.27 -10.67
N THR A 150 -13.26 15.58 -10.86
CA THR A 150 -14.56 15.83 -10.22
C THR A 150 -14.58 15.69 -8.70
N THR A 151 -13.58 15.01 -8.12
CA THR A 151 -13.44 14.87 -6.66
C THR A 151 -12.40 15.82 -6.07
N VAL A 152 -11.69 16.59 -6.90
CA VAL A 152 -10.65 17.52 -6.47
C VAL A 152 -11.21 18.93 -6.36
N THR A 153 -11.01 19.54 -5.19
CA THR A 153 -11.26 20.96 -4.97
C THR A 153 -9.93 21.71 -4.95
N VAL A 154 -9.80 22.74 -5.79
CA VAL A 154 -8.58 23.54 -5.93
C VAL A 154 -8.83 25.02 -5.66
N ASN A 155 -7.95 25.64 -4.89
CA ASN A 155 -7.86 27.09 -4.79
C ASN A 155 -6.96 27.61 -5.91
N VAL A 156 -7.33 28.69 -6.58
CA VAL A 156 -6.54 29.26 -7.67
C VAL A 156 -6.07 30.66 -7.28
N TYR A 157 -4.77 30.80 -7.09
CA TYR A 157 -4.14 32.05 -6.66
C TYR A 157 -3.25 32.64 -7.74
N ASN A 158 -3.28 33.96 -7.89
CA ASN A 158 -2.42 34.71 -8.78
C ASN A 158 -1.34 35.45 -7.98
N THR A 159 -0.08 35.30 -8.39
CA THR A 159 1.05 36.08 -7.87
C THR A 159 1.65 37.02 -8.92
N THR A 160 0.94 37.25 -10.03
CA THR A 160 1.39 38.07 -11.16
C THR A 160 0.59 39.37 -11.26
N PRO A 161 1.11 40.39 -11.97
CA PRO A 161 0.36 41.62 -12.25
C PRO A 161 -0.84 41.43 -13.21
N ARG A 162 -1.02 40.24 -13.79
CA ARG A 162 -2.08 39.99 -14.79
C ARG A 162 -3.44 39.94 -14.10
N ALA A 163 -4.23 41.00 -14.24
CA ALA A 163 -5.60 41.05 -13.73
C ALA A 163 -6.45 39.93 -14.36
N GLY A 164 -7.33 39.32 -13.56
CA GLY A 164 -8.25 38.27 -14.02
C GLY A 164 -7.63 36.87 -14.20
N LEU A 165 -6.31 36.72 -14.14
CA LEU A 165 -5.63 35.45 -14.45
C LEU A 165 -6.15 34.26 -13.61
N ALA A 166 -6.30 34.44 -12.29
CA ALA A 166 -6.83 33.37 -11.43
C ALA A 166 -8.27 32.99 -11.81
N THR A 167 -9.10 33.97 -12.15
CA THR A 167 -10.50 33.76 -12.56
C THR A 167 -10.58 32.96 -13.85
N ASP A 168 -9.77 33.32 -14.85
CA ASP A 168 -9.73 32.63 -16.14
C ASP A 168 -9.27 31.17 -15.99
N VAL A 169 -8.18 30.96 -15.24
CA VAL A 169 -7.67 29.61 -14.98
C VAL A 169 -8.66 28.79 -14.14
N ALA A 170 -9.32 29.39 -13.16
CA ALA A 170 -10.35 28.70 -12.39
C ALA A 170 -11.55 28.30 -13.28
N LYS A 171 -11.93 29.11 -14.27
CA LYS A 171 -12.97 28.74 -15.24
C LYS A 171 -12.54 27.55 -16.09
N GLU A 172 -11.30 27.53 -16.59
CA GLU A 172 -10.77 26.39 -17.33
C GLU A 172 -10.69 25.11 -16.48
N MET A 173 -10.27 25.23 -15.21
CA MET A 173 -10.23 24.10 -14.29
C MET A 173 -11.64 23.53 -14.05
N ARG A 174 -12.65 24.38 -13.85
CA ARG A 174 -14.06 23.94 -13.76
C ARG A 174 -14.53 23.24 -15.04
N ALA A 175 -14.18 23.77 -16.21
CA ALA A 175 -14.51 23.14 -17.50
C ALA A 175 -13.86 21.75 -17.67
N ARG A 176 -12.73 21.49 -16.99
CA ARG A 176 -12.05 20.19 -16.92
C ARG A 176 -12.59 19.28 -15.81
N GLY A 177 -13.66 19.70 -15.14
CA GLY A 177 -14.35 18.95 -14.10
C GLY A 177 -13.83 19.17 -12.68
N PHE A 178 -12.85 20.05 -12.44
CA PHE A 178 -12.41 20.37 -11.08
C PHE A 178 -13.47 21.18 -10.34
N LYS A 179 -13.55 21.00 -9.03
CA LYS A 179 -14.21 21.98 -8.14
C LYS A 179 -13.20 23.05 -7.79
N THR A 180 -13.63 24.29 -7.70
CA THR A 180 -12.78 25.39 -7.26
C THR A 180 -13.45 26.11 -6.11
N ASP A 181 -12.69 26.45 -5.08
CA ASP A 181 -13.20 27.17 -3.92
C ASP A 181 -12.71 28.62 -3.92
N GLN A 182 -11.51 28.88 -3.41
CA GLN A 182 -10.95 30.23 -3.40
C GLN A 182 -10.32 30.61 -4.74
N VAL A 183 -10.61 31.83 -5.21
CA VAL A 183 -10.03 32.38 -6.45
C VAL A 183 -9.65 33.83 -6.21
N GLY A 184 -8.38 34.19 -6.40
CA GLY A 184 -7.91 35.56 -6.16
C GLY A 184 -6.40 35.71 -6.17
N ASN A 185 -5.91 36.72 -5.47
CA ASN A 185 -4.46 36.89 -5.25
C ASN A 185 -3.98 35.94 -4.15
N ASP A 186 -2.71 35.53 -4.22
CA ASP A 186 -2.12 34.65 -3.20
C ASP A 186 -2.08 35.35 -1.83
N PRO A 187 -2.76 34.83 -0.80
CA PRO A 187 -2.75 35.43 0.54
C PRO A 187 -1.36 35.38 1.19
N LEU A 188 -0.48 34.48 0.74
CA LEU A 188 0.89 34.41 1.23
C LEU A 188 1.84 35.41 0.55
N GLY A 189 1.35 36.18 -0.43
CA GLY A 189 2.16 37.18 -1.15
C GLY A 189 3.43 36.62 -1.77
N SER A 190 3.44 35.32 -2.14
CA SER A 190 4.67 34.69 -2.63
C SER A 190 5.07 35.24 -3.99
N PHE A 191 6.35 35.51 -4.18
CA PHE A 191 6.88 35.93 -5.47
C PHE A 191 7.88 34.91 -6.01
N ASN A 192 7.56 34.31 -7.15
CA ASN A 192 8.37 33.26 -7.77
C ASN A 192 8.60 33.57 -9.26
N PRO A 193 9.59 34.41 -9.59
CA PRO A 193 9.81 34.87 -10.96
C PRO A 193 10.23 33.73 -11.90
N ASP A 194 10.83 32.68 -11.35
CA ASP A 194 11.39 31.58 -12.14
C ASP A 194 10.46 30.40 -12.38
N LEU A 195 9.28 30.39 -11.78
CA LEU A 195 8.36 29.27 -11.84
C LEU A 195 7.17 29.55 -12.75
N ILE A 196 6.61 28.47 -13.30
CA ILE A 196 5.35 28.48 -14.05
C ILE A 196 4.19 28.53 -13.06
N ALA A 197 4.16 27.60 -12.12
CA ALA A 197 3.19 27.58 -11.02
C ALA A 197 3.74 26.76 -9.86
N ILE A 198 3.16 26.97 -8.68
CA ILE A 198 3.36 26.12 -7.50
C ILE A 198 2.03 25.46 -7.18
N VAL A 199 2.06 24.15 -6.92
CA VAL A 199 0.93 23.42 -6.36
C VAL A 199 1.24 23.13 -4.90
N ARG A 200 0.59 23.85 -3.98
CA ARG A 200 0.77 23.67 -2.53
C ARG A 200 -0.25 22.68 -1.98
N TYR A 201 0.19 21.77 -1.12
CA TYR A 201 -0.66 20.73 -0.56
C TYR A 201 -0.14 20.18 0.77
N GLY A 202 -1.05 19.53 1.49
CA GLY A 202 -0.74 18.73 2.68
C GLY A 202 -0.57 17.26 2.34
N ALA A 203 -0.04 16.45 3.27
CA ALA A 203 0.22 15.03 3.01
C ALA A 203 -0.99 14.25 2.46
N ARG A 204 -2.20 14.60 2.93
CA ARG A 204 -3.47 14.01 2.47
C ARG A 204 -3.97 14.58 1.13
N GLY A 205 -3.59 15.81 0.79
CA GLY A 205 -3.91 16.46 -0.49
C GLY A 205 -2.98 16.04 -1.64
N GLU A 206 -1.91 15.30 -1.37
CA GLU A 206 -0.88 14.95 -2.35
C GLU A 206 -1.41 14.26 -3.63
N PRO A 207 -2.35 13.30 -3.56
CA PRO A 207 -2.91 12.71 -4.78
C PRO A 207 -3.69 13.73 -5.63
N ALA A 208 -4.44 14.61 -4.99
CA ALA A 208 -5.16 15.69 -5.65
C ALA A 208 -4.18 16.74 -6.24
N ALA A 209 -3.08 17.01 -5.55
CA ALA A 209 -2.02 17.90 -6.01
C ALA A 209 -1.36 17.36 -7.29
N ARG A 210 -1.02 16.07 -7.34
CA ARG A 210 -0.56 15.43 -8.58
C ARG A 210 -1.59 15.57 -9.69
N ARG A 211 -2.89 15.41 -9.39
CA ARG A 211 -3.96 15.57 -10.38
C ARG A 211 -4.01 17.00 -10.95
N VAL A 212 -3.84 18.02 -10.10
CA VAL A 212 -3.76 19.43 -10.53
C VAL A 212 -2.50 19.70 -11.34
N ALA A 213 -1.35 19.15 -10.92
CA ALA A 213 -0.07 19.33 -11.61
C ALA A 213 -0.08 18.80 -13.05
N LEU A 214 -0.89 17.79 -13.37
CA LEU A 214 -1.09 17.32 -14.75
C LEU A 214 -1.69 18.40 -15.67
N SER A 215 -2.44 19.36 -15.14
CA SER A 215 -2.98 20.48 -15.92
C SER A 215 -1.94 21.58 -16.18
N VAL A 216 -0.83 21.58 -15.45
CA VAL A 216 0.21 22.64 -15.50
C VAL A 216 1.59 22.01 -15.60
N ALA A 217 2.03 21.74 -16.83
CA ALA A 217 3.36 21.21 -17.09
C ALA A 217 4.45 22.13 -16.52
N GLY A 218 5.42 21.52 -15.83
CA GLY A 218 6.50 22.26 -15.16
C GLY A 218 6.09 22.98 -13.88
N SER A 219 4.89 22.72 -13.34
CA SER A 219 4.54 23.17 -11.99
C SER A 219 5.38 22.48 -10.92
N LYS A 220 5.69 23.22 -9.85
CA LYS A 220 6.42 22.70 -8.69
C LYS A 220 5.45 22.25 -7.60
N LEU A 221 5.55 20.99 -7.19
CA LEU A 221 4.81 20.45 -6.04
C LEU A 221 5.51 20.85 -4.74
N VAL A 222 4.76 21.45 -3.81
CA VAL A 222 5.26 21.89 -2.50
C VAL A 222 4.39 21.34 -1.39
N LEU A 223 4.99 20.50 -0.54
CA LEU A 223 4.38 20.05 0.71
C LEU A 223 4.54 21.15 1.77
N ASP A 224 3.44 21.71 2.24
CA ASP A 224 3.46 22.87 3.16
C ASP A 224 3.02 22.54 4.59
N GLY A 225 2.79 21.26 4.88
CA GLY A 225 2.48 20.78 6.22
C GLY A 225 1.01 20.89 6.64
N ARG A 226 0.11 21.42 5.80
CA ARG A 226 -1.33 21.45 6.09
C ARG A 226 -1.89 20.03 6.31
N LYS A 227 -2.94 19.92 7.13
CA LYS A 227 -3.53 18.63 7.55
C LYS A 227 -4.79 18.26 6.79
N ASP A 228 -5.37 19.19 6.05
CA ASP A 228 -6.51 18.97 5.19
C ASP A 228 -6.08 18.43 3.81
N THR A 229 -7.08 18.25 2.95
CA THR A 229 -6.92 17.78 1.56
C THR A 229 -6.96 18.93 0.55
N SER A 230 -6.93 20.19 1.00
CA SER A 230 -6.96 21.34 0.12
C SER A 230 -5.70 21.40 -0.73
N VAL A 231 -5.85 21.92 -1.94
CA VAL A 231 -4.76 22.09 -2.90
C VAL A 231 -4.84 23.51 -3.44
N ASP A 232 -3.72 24.21 -3.42
CA ASP A 232 -3.63 25.54 -4.01
C ASP A 232 -2.81 25.48 -5.29
N LEU A 233 -3.39 25.93 -6.39
CA LEU A 233 -2.70 26.24 -7.63
C LEU A 233 -2.31 27.71 -7.63
N VAL A 234 -1.02 27.99 -7.48
CA VAL A 234 -0.46 29.33 -7.38
C VAL A 234 0.24 29.66 -8.70
N LEU A 235 -0.35 30.54 -9.47
CA LEU A 235 0.09 30.93 -10.80
C LEU A 235 1.21 31.96 -10.68
N SER A 236 2.37 31.62 -11.24
CA SER A 236 3.61 32.40 -11.15
C SER A 236 3.94 33.10 -12.47
N THR A 237 5.01 33.89 -12.48
CA THR A 237 5.33 34.82 -13.58
C THR A 237 5.49 34.15 -14.94
N LYS A 238 6.03 32.92 -14.99
CA LYS A 238 6.20 32.19 -16.27
C LYS A 238 4.93 31.44 -16.72
N PHE A 239 3.81 31.55 -15.99
CA PHE A 239 2.54 30.92 -16.39
C PHE A 239 2.01 31.53 -17.68
N LYS A 240 1.73 30.68 -18.67
CA LYS A 240 1.14 31.09 -19.96
C LYS A 240 -0.27 30.54 -20.12
N ALA A 241 -0.42 29.22 -20.00
CA ALA A 241 -1.67 28.51 -20.17
C ALA A 241 -1.62 27.15 -19.47
N LEU A 242 -2.79 26.55 -19.27
CA LEU A 242 -2.90 25.12 -18.95
C LEU A 242 -2.51 24.28 -20.17
N VAL A 243 -2.04 23.05 -19.94
CA VAL A 243 -1.83 22.10 -21.04
C VAL A 243 -3.18 21.73 -21.68
N PRO A 244 -3.21 21.27 -22.95
CA PRO A 244 -4.43 20.75 -23.56
C PRO A 244 -5.11 19.68 -22.68
N ALA A 245 -6.44 19.70 -22.57
CA ALA A 245 -7.17 18.82 -21.65
C ALA A 245 -6.89 17.33 -21.88
N ALA A 246 -6.69 16.91 -23.14
CA ALA A 246 -6.33 15.55 -23.50
C ALA A 246 -4.96 15.10 -22.93
N GLN A 247 -4.03 16.04 -22.71
CA GLN A 247 -2.70 15.77 -22.16
C GLN A 247 -2.67 15.76 -20.63
N ALA A 248 -3.71 16.31 -19.98
CA ALA A 248 -3.85 16.32 -18.52
C ALA A 248 -4.44 14.98 -18.00
N THR A 249 -3.90 13.86 -18.46
CA THR A 249 -4.33 12.51 -18.05
C THR A 249 -3.34 11.90 -17.07
N ALA A 250 -3.85 11.18 -16.07
CA ALA A 250 -2.98 10.48 -15.14
C ALA A 250 -2.28 9.34 -15.89
N PRO A 251 -0.95 9.17 -15.74
CA PRO A 251 -0.28 8.03 -16.34
C PRO A 251 -0.92 6.74 -15.81
N ALA A 252 -1.17 5.79 -16.73
CA ALA A 252 -1.58 4.45 -16.33
C ALA A 252 -0.53 3.88 -15.36
N ILE A 253 -0.96 3.24 -14.27
CA ILE A 253 -0.04 2.56 -13.36
C ILE A 253 0.66 1.48 -14.19
N PRO A 254 1.99 1.58 -14.43
CA PRO A 254 2.68 0.55 -15.18
C PRO A 254 2.59 -0.77 -14.38
N PRO A 255 2.33 -1.92 -15.03
CA PRO A 255 2.38 -3.20 -14.35
C PRO A 255 3.76 -3.36 -13.70
N PRO A 256 3.85 -4.01 -12.52
CA PRO A 256 5.12 -4.14 -11.81
C PRO A 256 6.17 -4.76 -12.73
N LYS A 257 7.29 -4.04 -12.92
CA LYS A 257 8.42 -4.53 -13.73
C LYS A 257 9.01 -5.76 -13.04
N ARG A 258 8.89 -6.91 -13.70
CA ARG A 258 9.60 -8.14 -13.33
C ARG A 258 11.09 -7.88 -13.55
N THR A 259 11.87 -7.75 -12.50
CA THR A 259 13.34 -7.74 -12.59
C THR A 259 13.84 -8.93 -11.79
N CYS A 260 14.38 -9.92 -12.50
CA CYS A 260 15.13 -11.02 -11.92
C CYS A 260 16.62 -10.60 -11.90
N SER A 261 17.31 -10.84 -10.80
CA SER A 261 18.78 -10.85 -10.72
C SER A 261 19.23 -12.22 -10.29
#